data_AF-A0A350PCM6-F1
#
_entry.id   AF-A0A350PCM6-F1
#
_cell.length_a   1.000
_cell.length_b   1.000
_cell.length_c   1.000
_cell.angle_alpha   90.00
_cell.angle_beta   90.00
_cell.angle_gamma   90.00
#
_symmetry.space_group_name_H-M   'P 1'
#
loop_
_entity.id
_entity.type
_entity.pdbx_description
1 polymer ?
#
loop_
_entity_poly.entity_id
_entity_poly.type
_entity_poly.pdbx_seq_one_letter_code
_entity_poly.pdbx_strand_id
1 'polypeptide(L)'
;FLTALCIIIGITMVSVVDAVTTGMDETFDSSMAMLGTNVIYVDKRPWDDDQDWWEIAGRKEMQIDYVDFLTERSKYASDISASANANVNIRYKDKNAERVQLSGTTANHLEVQGLDISEGRMYTQ
;
A
#
# COMPACT_ATOMS: atom_id res chain seq x y z
N PHE A 1 -35.94 40.26 16.73
CA PHE A 1 -35.01 40.04 15.61
C PHE A 1 -33.58 39.77 16.08
N LEU A 2 -32.97 40.65 16.90
CA LEU A 2 -31.57 40.49 17.32
C LEU A 2 -31.30 39.22 18.16
N THR A 3 -32.21 38.84 19.05
CA THR A 3 -32.09 37.64 19.89
C THR A 3 -32.21 36.33 19.09
N ALA A 4 -33.13 36.28 18.12
CA ALA A 4 -33.28 35.13 17.22
C ALA A 4 -32.05 34.95 16.33
N LEU A 5 -31.46 36.05 15.84
CA LEU A 5 -30.22 36.03 15.07
C LEU A 5 -29.06 35.43 15.89
N CYS A 6 -28.91 35.81 17.17
CA CYS A 6 -27.88 35.25 18.04
C CYS A 6 -28.03 33.74 18.23
N ILE A 7 -29.26 33.24 18.40
CA ILE A 7 -29.52 31.80 18.56
C ILE A 7 -29.21 31.05 17.27
N ILE A 8 -29.62 31.59 16.11
CA ILE A 8 -29.33 30.98 14.80
C ILE A 8 -27.82 30.90 14.57
N ILE A 9 -27.10 32.01 14.78
CA ILE A 9 -25.64 32.04 14.60
C ILE A 9 -24.96 31.03 15.53
N GLY A 10 -25.37 30.96 16.81
CA GLY A 10 -24.81 30.01 17.78
C GLY A 10 -24.98 28.55 17.36
N ILE A 11 -26.19 28.16 16.94
CA ILE A 11 -26.48 26.78 16.51
C ILE A 11 -25.72 26.45 15.22
N THR A 12 -25.66 27.38 14.26
CA THR A 12 -24.93 27.16 13.01
C THR A 12 -23.43 27.03 13.23
N MET A 13 -22.84 27.81 14.14
CA MET A 13 -21.40 27.76 14.42
C MET A 13 -20.99 26.38 14.99
N VAL A 14 -21.76 25.88 15.96
CA VAL A 14 -21.48 24.55 16.56
C VAL A 14 -21.65 23.45 15.52
N SER A 15 -22.72 23.51 14.71
CA SER A 15 -22.97 22.52 13.66
C SER A 15 -21.88 22.52 12.59
N VAL A 16 -21.32 23.69 12.24
CA VAL A 16 -20.22 23.80 11.28
C VAL A 16 -18.94 23.17 11.84
N VAL A 17 -18.60 23.44 13.11
CA VAL A 17 -17.41 22.83 13.72
C VAL A 17 -17.54 21.31 13.84
N ASP A 18 -18.73 20.81 14.17
CA ASP A 18 -19.02 19.38 14.25
C ASP A 18 -18.87 18.69 12.88
N ALA A 19 -19.44 19.30 11.83
CA ALA A 19 -19.29 18.83 10.45
C ALA A 19 -17.82 18.87 9.97
N VAL A 20 -17.08 19.92 10.30
CA VAL A 20 -15.66 20.04 9.95
C VAL A 20 -14.82 18.99 10.66
N THR A 21 -15.05 18.77 11.95
CA THR A 21 -14.31 17.77 12.73
C THR A 21 -14.57 16.37 12.17
N THR A 22 -15.84 16.03 11.96
CA THR A 22 -16.23 14.74 11.37
C THR A 22 -15.64 14.55 9.96
N GLY A 23 -15.67 15.59 9.12
CA GLY A 23 -15.10 15.52 7.78
C GLY A 23 -13.57 15.39 7.79
N MET A 24 -12.89 16.02 8.76
CA MET A 24 -11.44 15.87 8.93
C MET A 24 -11.08 14.46 9.40
N ASP A 25 -11.81 13.90 10.36
CA ASP A 25 -11.59 12.54 10.86
C ASP A 25 -11.78 11.53 9.72
N GLU A 26 -12.86 11.64 8.93
CA GLU A 26 -13.11 10.76 7.78
C GLU A 26 -12.03 10.88 6.70
N THR A 27 -11.58 12.10 6.41
CA THR A 27 -10.49 12.33 5.43
C THR A 27 -9.18 11.75 5.92
N PHE A 28 -8.90 11.87 7.22
CA PHE A 28 -7.69 11.35 7.84
C PHE A 28 -7.70 9.82 7.86
N ASP A 29 -8.82 9.21 8.25
CA ASP A 29 -9.02 7.76 8.23
C ASP A 29 -8.93 7.21 6.80
N SER A 30 -9.54 7.88 5.81
CA SER A 30 -9.41 7.48 4.40
C SER A 30 -7.97 7.58 3.91
N SER A 31 -7.24 8.63 4.30
CA SER A 31 -5.84 8.80 3.94
C SER A 31 -4.96 7.74 4.60
N MET A 32 -5.26 7.35 5.83
CA MET A 32 -4.52 6.32 6.55
C MET A 32 -4.89 4.90 6.07
N ALA A 33 -6.14 4.68 5.67
CA ALA A 33 -6.58 3.44 5.04
C ALA A 33 -5.92 3.22 3.67
N MET A 34 -5.70 4.29 2.89
CA MET A 34 -4.92 4.24 1.64
C MET A 34 -3.46 3.84 1.85
N LEU A 35 -2.89 4.08 3.04
CA LEU A 35 -1.54 3.60 3.37
C LEU A 35 -1.51 2.10 3.68
N GLY A 36 -2.65 1.39 3.65
CA GLY A 36 -2.70 -0.06 3.80
C GLY A 36 -2.27 -0.50 5.19
N THR A 37 -3.01 -0.09 6.23
CA THR A 37 -2.68 -0.41 7.64
C THR A 37 -2.64 -1.92 7.93
N ASN A 38 -3.16 -2.76 7.03
CA ASN A 38 -3.26 -4.21 7.18
C ASN A 38 -2.38 -5.01 6.21
N VAL A 39 -1.27 -4.44 5.73
CA VAL A 39 -0.32 -5.16 4.86
C VAL A 39 0.93 -5.54 5.65
N ILE A 40 1.25 -6.83 5.70
CA ILE A 40 2.47 -7.33 6.32
C ILE A 40 3.49 -7.62 5.23
N TYR A 41 4.62 -6.91 5.26
CA TYR A 41 5.75 -7.14 4.36
C TYR A 41 6.69 -8.18 4.97
N VAL A 42 7.04 -9.19 4.18
CA VAL A 42 8.04 -10.18 4.52
C VAL A 42 9.15 -10.09 3.48
N ASP A 43 10.34 -9.70 3.90
CA ASP A 43 11.52 -9.62 3.03
C ASP A 43 12.73 -10.29 3.72
N LYS A 44 13.65 -10.80 2.90
CA LYS A 44 14.96 -11.29 3.34
C LYS A 44 15.81 -10.16 3.90
N ARG A 45 15.69 -8.94 3.35
CA ARG A 45 16.46 -7.77 3.81
C ARG A 45 15.76 -7.09 4.98
N PRO A 46 16.48 -6.83 6.10
CA PRO A 46 15.92 -6.00 7.15
C PRO A 46 15.65 -4.59 6.61
N TRP A 47 14.62 -3.95 7.15
CA TRP A 47 14.32 -2.53 6.87
C TRP A 47 15.21 -1.59 7.68
N ASP A 48 15.91 -2.13 8.68
CA ASP A 48 16.91 -1.45 9.47
C ASP A 48 18.32 -1.83 8.98
N ASP A 49 19.25 -0.89 9.04
CA ASP A 49 20.61 -1.02 8.50
C ASP A 49 21.63 -1.55 9.54
N ASP A 50 21.15 -1.95 10.72
CA ASP A 50 22.00 -2.40 11.84
C ASP A 50 22.68 -3.77 11.60
N GLN A 51 22.31 -4.51 10.54
CA GLN A 51 22.84 -5.86 10.30
C GLN A 51 23.90 -5.93 9.20
N ASP A 52 24.97 -6.64 9.51
CA ASP A 52 26.05 -6.90 8.57
C ASP A 52 25.57 -7.65 7.32
N TRP A 53 25.96 -7.14 6.15
CA TRP A 53 25.51 -7.65 4.85
C TRP A 53 25.83 -9.12 4.60
N TRP A 54 26.91 -9.66 5.20
CA TRP A 54 27.30 -11.06 5.05
C TRP A 54 26.34 -12.01 5.76
N GLU A 55 25.75 -11.60 6.89
CA GLU A 55 24.74 -12.40 7.59
C GLU A 55 23.44 -12.43 6.80
N ILE A 56 23.10 -11.30 6.17
CA ILE A 56 21.94 -11.19 5.26
C ILE A 56 22.15 -12.05 4.02
N ALA A 57 23.37 -12.09 3.47
CA ALA A 57 23.69 -12.89 2.28
C ALA A 57 23.41 -14.39 2.51
N GLY A 58 23.72 -14.90 3.70
CA GLY A 58 23.51 -16.31 4.10
C GLY A 58 22.06 -16.72 4.37
N ARG A 59 21.10 -15.78 4.45
CA ARG A 59 19.69 -16.11 4.66
C ARG A 59 19.10 -16.84 3.45
N LYS A 60 18.20 -17.80 3.69
CA LYS A 60 17.49 -18.55 2.63
C LYS A 60 16.74 -17.59 1.71
N GLU A 61 16.79 -17.85 0.40
CA GLU A 61 16.06 -17.06 -0.58
C GLU A 61 14.55 -17.24 -0.44
N MET A 62 13.81 -16.17 -0.69
CA MET A 62 12.35 -16.17 -0.73
C MET A 62 11.90 -16.98 -1.95
N GLN A 63 11.03 -17.96 -1.75
CA GLN A 63 10.50 -18.81 -2.83
C GLN A 63 9.04 -18.48 -3.07
N ILE A 64 8.60 -18.60 -4.32
CA ILE A 64 7.20 -18.36 -4.71
C ILE A 64 6.26 -19.38 -4.05
N ASP A 65 6.72 -20.63 -3.84
CA ASP A 65 5.95 -21.68 -3.15
C ASP A 65 5.52 -21.30 -1.72
N TYR A 66 6.17 -20.31 -1.10
CA TYR A 66 5.75 -19.80 0.21
C TYR A 66 4.40 -19.08 0.15
N VAL A 67 4.02 -18.51 -0.99
CA VAL A 67 2.71 -17.88 -1.18
C VAL A 67 1.60 -18.91 -1.04
N ASP A 68 1.71 -20.05 -1.72
CA ASP A 68 0.72 -21.12 -1.66
C ASP A 68 0.62 -21.70 -0.25
N PHE A 69 1.78 -21.97 0.37
CA PHE A 69 1.85 -22.48 1.74
C PHE A 69 1.23 -21.53 2.77
N LEU A 70 1.51 -20.24 2.66
CA LEU A 70 0.95 -19.23 3.58
C LEU A 70 -0.54 -19.03 3.32
N THR A 71 -1.00 -19.11 2.07
CA THR A 71 -2.41 -19.00 1.71
C THR A 71 -3.21 -20.14 2.31
N GLU A 72 -2.69 -21.37 2.27
CA GLU A 72 -3.37 -22.54 2.84
C GLU A 72 -3.40 -22.54 4.38
N ARG A 73 -2.35 -22.00 5.02
CA ARG A 73 -2.18 -22.07 6.49
C ARG A 73 -2.59 -20.82 7.25
N SER A 74 -2.66 -19.68 6.59
CA SER A 74 -3.02 -18.42 7.24
C SER A 74 -4.53 -18.35 7.44
N LYS A 75 -4.95 -18.20 8.69
CA LYS A 75 -6.37 -18.01 9.04
C LYS A 75 -6.82 -16.56 8.99
N TYR A 76 -5.87 -15.63 8.96
CA TYR A 76 -6.12 -14.20 9.14
C TYR A 76 -5.70 -13.35 7.94
N ALA A 77 -4.87 -13.89 7.03
CA ALA A 77 -4.51 -13.20 5.81
C ALA A 77 -5.65 -13.35 4.80
N SER A 78 -6.21 -12.24 4.35
CA SER A 78 -7.25 -12.19 3.32
C SER A 78 -6.68 -12.58 1.96
N ASP A 79 -5.49 -12.09 1.65
CA ASP A 79 -4.82 -12.27 0.38
C ASP A 79 -3.29 -12.18 0.59
N ILE A 80 -2.53 -12.91 -0.22
CA ILE A 80 -1.07 -13.00 -0.13
C ILE A 80 -0.48 -12.86 -1.53
N SER A 81 0.37 -11.85 -1.70
CA SER A 81 1.07 -11.60 -2.95
C SER A 81 2.58 -11.75 -2.79
N ALA A 82 3.27 -12.22 -3.82
CA ALA A 82 4.73 -12.17 -3.89
C ALA A 82 5.17 -11.05 -4.84
N SER A 83 6.21 -10.32 -4.45
CA SER A 83 6.85 -9.30 -5.28
C SER A 83 8.36 -9.49 -5.29
N ALA A 84 8.96 -9.39 -6.47
CA ALA A 84 10.39 -9.42 -6.69
C ALA A 84 10.82 -8.16 -7.46
N ASN A 85 11.83 -7.46 -6.94
CA ASN A 85 12.36 -6.27 -7.57
C ASN A 85 13.72 -6.56 -8.19
N ALA A 86 13.92 -6.14 -9.44
CA ALA A 86 15.17 -6.25 -10.16
C ALA A 86 15.47 -4.95 -10.92
N ASN A 87 16.74 -4.57 -11.02
CA ASN A 87 17.15 -3.47 -11.88
C ASN A 87 17.62 -4.04 -13.22
N VAL A 88 16.97 -3.65 -14.31
CA VAL A 88 17.22 -4.17 -15.65
C VAL A 88 17.41 -3.04 -16.65
N ASN A 89 18.17 -3.32 -17.71
CA ASN A 89 18.28 -2.41 -18.84
C ASN A 89 17.18 -2.74 -19.85
N ILE A 90 16.33 -1.78 -20.16
CA ILE A 90 15.19 -1.96 -21.07
C ILE A 90 15.51 -1.29 -22.40
N ARG A 91 15.31 -2.03 -23.50
CA ARG A 91 15.44 -1.52 -24.86
C ARG A 91 14.09 -1.54 -25.57
N TYR A 92 13.68 -0.40 -26.09
CA TYR A 92 12.48 -0.27 -26.92
C TYR A 92 12.82 0.48 -28.21
N LYS A 93 12.84 -0.27 -29.33
CA LYS A 93 13.29 0.24 -30.65
C LYS A 93 14.68 0.89 -30.52
N ASP A 94 14.81 2.15 -30.91
CA ASP A 94 16.06 2.92 -30.84
C ASP A 94 16.32 3.56 -29.46
N LYS A 95 15.45 3.33 -28.47
CA LYS A 95 15.59 3.87 -27.11
C LYS A 95 16.13 2.80 -26.18
N ASN A 96 17.17 3.15 -25.42
CA ASN A 96 17.69 2.35 -24.33
C ASN A 96 17.51 3.13 -23.02
N ALA A 97 17.01 2.44 -22.01
CA ALA A 97 16.94 2.93 -20.64
C ALA A 97 17.73 1.97 -19.75
N GLU A 98 18.72 2.48 -19.05
CA GLU A 98 19.55 1.69 -18.14
C GLU A 98 19.05 1.82 -16.70
N ARG A 99 19.24 0.76 -15.91
CA ARG A 99 18.86 0.69 -14.48
C ARG A 99 17.39 1.01 -14.22
N VAL A 100 16.50 0.51 -15.08
CA VAL A 100 15.07 0.60 -14.83
C VAL A 100 14.67 -0.43 -13.78
N GLN A 101 13.94 0.00 -12.77
CA GLN A 101 13.37 -0.90 -11.77
C GLN A 101 12.22 -1.69 -12.38
N LEU A 102 12.38 -3.00 -12.43
CA LEU A 102 11.35 -3.97 -12.79
C LEU A 102 10.85 -4.62 -11.51
N SER A 103 9.55 -4.45 -11.23
CA SER A 103 8.86 -5.20 -10.19
C SER A 103 8.05 -6.32 -10.85
N GLY A 104 8.45 -7.56 -10.61
CA GLY A 104 7.65 -8.74 -10.91
C GLY A 104 6.75 -9.03 -9.72
N THR A 105 5.46 -9.16 -9.93
CA THR A 105 4.51 -9.40 -8.85
C THR A 105 3.57 -10.54 -9.19
N THR A 106 2.62 -10.87 -8.31
CA THR A 106 1.49 -11.77 -8.57
C THR A 106 0.23 -10.97 -8.92
N ALA A 107 -0.74 -11.58 -9.61
CA ALA A 107 -1.89 -10.87 -10.18
C ALA A 107 -2.75 -10.13 -9.13
N ASN A 108 -2.80 -10.67 -7.91
CA ASN A 108 -3.51 -10.14 -6.75
C ASN A 108 -2.80 -8.99 -6.02
N HIS A 109 -1.57 -8.63 -6.42
CA HIS A 109 -0.77 -7.65 -5.69
C HIS A 109 -1.38 -6.25 -5.61
N LEU A 110 -2.14 -5.84 -6.63
CA LEU A 110 -2.85 -4.56 -6.59
C LEU A 110 -3.91 -4.52 -5.49
N GLU A 111 -4.64 -5.63 -5.32
CA GLU A 111 -5.68 -5.74 -4.30
C GLU A 111 -5.06 -5.72 -2.90
N VAL A 112 -3.92 -6.41 -2.72
CA VAL A 112 -3.17 -6.41 -1.46
C VAL A 112 -2.65 -5.02 -1.11
N GLN A 113 -2.10 -4.27 -2.07
CA GLN A 113 -1.56 -2.94 -1.82
C GLN A 113 -2.60 -1.80 -1.91
N GLY A 114 -3.84 -2.08 -2.29
CA GLY A 114 -4.87 -1.07 -2.50
C GLY A 114 -4.52 -0.08 -3.62
N LEU A 115 -3.77 -0.54 -4.64
CA LEU A 115 -3.34 0.30 -5.76
C LEU A 115 -4.38 0.30 -6.87
N ASP A 116 -4.73 1.48 -7.38
CA ASP A 116 -5.60 1.66 -8.53
C ASP A 116 -4.82 1.66 -9.86
N ILE A 117 -5.39 1.02 -10.88
CA ILE A 117 -4.84 1.04 -12.25
C ILE A 117 -5.29 2.31 -12.96
N SER A 118 -4.36 3.17 -13.34
CA SER A 118 -4.66 4.39 -14.12
C SER A 118 -5.02 4.10 -15.57
N GLU A 119 -4.38 3.10 -16.20
CA GLU A 119 -4.64 2.70 -17.57
C GLU A 119 -4.40 1.19 -17.77
N GLY A 120 -5.31 0.52 -18.49
CA GLY A 120 -5.20 -0.89 -18.83
C GLY A 120 -5.85 -1.83 -17.81
N ARG A 121 -5.25 -3.01 -17.62
CA ARG A 121 -5.69 -4.03 -16.66
C ARG A 121 -4.48 -4.83 -16.20
N MET A 122 -4.57 -5.44 -15.02
CA MET A 122 -3.58 -6.44 -14.63
C MET A 122 -3.66 -7.69 -15.49
N TYR A 123 -2.54 -8.40 -15.54
CA TYR A 123 -2.51 -9.73 -16.11
C TYR A 123 -3.31 -10.68 -15.23
N THR A 124 -4.05 -11.59 -15.86
CA THR A 124 -4.78 -12.68 -15.21
C THR A 124 -3.96 -13.94 -15.38
N GLN A 125 -3.88 -14.77 -14.34
CA GLN A 125 -3.17 -16.05 -14.35
C GLN A 125 -3.96 -17.12 -15.10
#